data_AF-A0A7V8YXS0-F1
#
_entry.id   AF-A0A7V8YXS0-F1
#
_cell.length_a   1.000
_cell.length_b   1.000
_cell.length_c   1.000
_cell.angle_alpha   90.00
_cell.angle_beta   90.00
_cell.angle_gamma   90.00
#
_symmetry.space_group_name_H-M   'P 1'
#
loop_
_entity.id
_entity.type
_entity.pdbx_description
1 polymer ?
#
loop_
_entity_poly.entity_id
_entity_poly.type
_entity_poly.pdbx_seq_one_letter_code
_entity_poly.pdbx_strand_id
1 'polypeptide(L)' 'MRETSAVWDSDPKKRLQKEEVRASKLLKGKVVKEIKRFRLEEVVVVFEDGTIFSFNWRDNEFDLSITGDFSEDD' A
#
# COMPACT_ATOMS: atom_id res chain seq x y z
N MET A 1 -31.04 -10.06 19.01
CA MET A 1 -29.60 -9.81 19.12
C MET A 1 -28.99 -10.12 17.76
N ARG A 2 -28.39 -9.13 17.07
CA ARG A 2 -27.71 -9.35 15.79
C ARG A 2 -26.23 -9.53 16.10
N GLU A 3 -25.79 -10.77 16.22
CA GLU A 3 -24.36 -11.10 16.15
C GLU A 3 -23.94 -10.96 14.69
N THR A 4 -23.26 -9.86 14.37
CA THR A 4 -22.51 -9.75 13.12
C THR A 4 -21.26 -10.59 13.27
N SER A 5 -21.35 -11.88 12.97
CA SER A 5 -20.19 -12.74 12.80
C SER A 5 -19.36 -12.18 11.66
N ALA A 6 -18.31 -11.42 11.99
CA ALA A 6 -17.26 -11.09 11.04
C ALA A 6 -16.70 -12.43 10.56
N VAL A 7 -17.02 -12.81 9.33
CA VAL A 7 -16.40 -13.96 8.66
C VAL A 7 -14.94 -13.57 8.45
N TRP A 8 -14.09 -13.98 9.38
CA TRP A 8 -12.66 -14.02 9.16
C TRP A 8 -12.44 -15.01 8.02
N ASP A 9 -12.23 -14.49 6.81
CA ASP A 9 -11.92 -15.26 5.61
C ASP A 9 -10.61 -16.03 5.88
N SER A 10 -10.76 -17.26 6.39
CA SER A 10 -9.67 -18.08 6.93
C SER A 10 -8.87 -18.76 5.82
N ASP A 11 -9.23 -18.52 4.56
CA ASP A 11 -8.54 -19.08 3.42
C ASP A 11 -7.40 -18.14 2.99
N PRO A 12 -6.13 -18.53 3.21
CA PRO A 12 -4.98 -17.67 2.90
C PRO A 12 -4.90 -17.35 1.40
N LYS A 13 -5.42 -18.21 0.53
CA LYS A 13 -5.41 -18.01 -0.92
C LYS A 13 -6.40 -16.91 -1.33
N LYS A 14 -7.59 -16.90 -0.74
CA LYS A 14 -8.57 -15.80 -0.94
C LYS A 14 -8.05 -14.46 -0.43
N ARG A 15 -7.34 -14.45 0.70
CA ARG A 15 -6.70 -13.24 1.22
C ARG A 15 -5.62 -12.70 0.28
N LEU A 16 -4.75 -13.57 -0.24
CA LEU A 16 -3.72 -13.21 -1.22
C LEU A 16 -4.33 -12.62 -2.50
N GLN A 17 -5.38 -13.25 -3.04
CA GLN A 17 -6.07 -12.72 -4.22
C GLN A 17 -6.69 -11.35 -3.99
N LYS A 18 -7.29 -11.11 -2.81
CA LYS A 18 -7.83 -9.79 -2.46
C LYS A 18 -6.73 -8.73 -2.40
N GLU A 19 -5.59 -9.05 -1.79
CA GLU A 19 -4.46 -8.13 -1.69
C GLU A 19 -3.79 -7.88 -3.06
N GLU A 20 -3.69 -8.88 -3.93
CA GLU A 20 -3.18 -8.73 -5.30
C GLU A 20 -4.05 -7.76 -6.12
N VAL A 21 -5.38 -7.92 -6.05
CA VAL A 21 -6.33 -7.02 -6.72
C VAL A 21 -6.23 -5.60 -6.15
N ARG A 22 -6.09 -5.48 -4.83
CA ARG A 22 -5.94 -4.18 -4.15
C ARG A 22 -4.64 -3.48 -4.56
N ALA A 23 -3.51 -4.17 -4.49
CA ALA A 23 -2.21 -3.65 -4.89
C ALA A 23 -2.17 -3.25 -6.37
N SER A 24 -2.74 -4.10 -7.25
CA SER A 24 -2.85 -3.80 -8.68
C SER A 24 -3.66 -2.53 -8.92
N LYS A 25 -4.78 -2.32 -8.22
CA LYS A 25 -5.57 -1.09 -8.34
C LYS A 25 -4.81 0.14 -7.83
N LEU A 26 -4.08 0.02 -6.73
CA LEU A 26 -3.31 1.12 -6.14
C LEU A 26 -2.16 1.58 -7.06
N LEU A 27 -1.52 0.64 -7.75
CA LEU A 27 -0.37 0.91 -8.61
C LEU A 27 -0.75 1.19 -10.07
N LYS A 28 -1.97 0.86 -10.49
CA LYS A 28 -2.41 1.05 -11.87
C LYS A 28 -2.41 2.53 -12.24
N GLY A 29 -1.62 2.88 -13.26
CA GLY A 29 -1.51 4.26 -13.75
C GLY A 29 -0.60 5.16 -12.92
N LYS A 30 0.04 4.64 -11.86
CA LYS A 30 1.05 5.38 -11.11
C LYS A 30 2.33 5.49 -11.94
N VAL A 31 2.86 6.71 -12.03
CA VAL A 31 4.15 6.99 -12.67
C VAL A 31 5.18 7.20 -11.58
N VAL A 32 6.28 6.45 -11.64
CA VAL A 32 7.36 6.59 -10.67
C VAL A 32 8.13 7.88 -10.97
N LYS A 33 8.21 8.77 -9.98
CA LYS A 33 8.99 10.00 -10.03
C LYS A 33 10.43 9.74 -9.60
N GLU A 34 10.59 9.03 -8.48
CA GLU A 34 11.88 8.84 -7.84
C GLU A 34 11.90 7.53 -7.04
N ILE A 35 13.05 6.87 -7.01
CA ILE A 35 13.32 5.73 -6.13
C ILE A 35 14.54 6.10 -5.28
N LYS A 36 14.35 6.16 -3.96
CA LYS A 36 15.39 6.42 -2.97
C LYS A 36 15.71 5.15 -2.21
N ARG A 37 17.00 4.83 -2.12
CA ARG A 37 17.51 3.75 -1.27
C ARG A 37 18.29 4.38 -0.13
N PHE A 38 17.74 4.33 1.09
CA PHE A 38 18.38 4.94 2.26
C PHE A 38 19.40 3.99 2.90
N ARG A 39 19.08 2.69 2.97
CA ARG A 39 19.96 1.64 3.51
C ARG A 39 19.95 0.41 2.60
N LEU A 40 20.70 -0.62 2.98
CA LEU A 40 20.56 -1.93 2.34
C LEU A 40 19.11 -2.42 2.36
N GLU A 41 18.35 -1.99 3.37
CA GLU A 41 17.14 -2.64 3.87
C GLU A 41 15.85 -1.83 3.69
N GLU A 42 15.99 -0.57 3.31
CA GLU A 42 14.88 0.36 3.17
C GLU A 42 14.95 1.05 1.81
N VAL A 43 13.81 1.04 1.13
CA VAL A 43 13.62 1.70 -0.15
C VAL A 43 12.30 2.44 -0.12
N VAL A 44 12.33 3.64 -0.68
CA VAL A 44 11.20 4.54 -0.80
C VAL A 44 10.97 4.85 -2.27
N VAL A 45 9.75 4.64 -2.74
CA VAL A 45 9.30 4.98 -4.09
C VAL A 45 8.36 6.16 -3.97
N VAL A 46 8.66 7.23 -4.70
CA VAL A 46 7.82 8.42 -4.80
C VAL A 46 7.19 8.43 -6.17
N PHE A 47 5.87 8.54 -6.23
CA PHE A 47 5.10 8.65 -7.46
C PHE A 47 4.86 10.11 -7.83
N GLU A 48 4.57 10.39 -9.11
CA GLU A 48 4.34 11.76 -9.58
C GLU A 48 3.17 12.46 -8.90
N ASP A 49 2.15 11.71 -8.48
CA ASP A 49 1.00 12.25 -7.75
C ASP A 49 1.28 12.55 -6.26
N GLY A 50 2.52 12.34 -5.80
CA GLY A 50 2.92 12.58 -4.41
C GLY A 50 2.74 11.38 -3.47
N THR A 51 2.15 10.27 -3.94
CA THR A 51 2.12 9.03 -3.17
C THR A 51 3.53 8.54 -2.84
N ILE A 52 3.75 8.10 -1.61
CA ILE A 52 5.01 7.55 -1.13
C ILE A 52 4.81 6.10 -0.71
N PHE A 53 5.74 5.25 -1.09
CA PHE A 53 5.70 3.82 -0.80
C PHE A 53 7.03 3.43 -0.19
N SER A 54 7.03 3.00 1.06
CA SER A 54 8.25 2.63 1.78
C SER A 54 8.21 1.16 2.16
N PHE A 55 9.27 0.42 1.80
CA PHE A 55 9.43 -0.96 2.21
C PHE A 55 10.68 -1.13 3.06
N ASN A 56 10.52 -1.75 4.23
CA ASN A 56 11.62 -2.15 5.10
C ASN A 56 11.62 -3.66 5.25
N TRP A 57 12.57 -4.34 4.62
CA TRP A 57 12.59 -5.81 4.58
C TRP A 57 12.99 -6.46 5.91
N ARG A 58 13.44 -5.67 6.90
CA ARG A 58 14.10 -6.18 8.11
C ARG A 58 13.08 -6.53 9.19
N ASP A 59 12.02 -5.74 9.25
CA ASP A 59 10.88 -5.93 10.14
C ASP A 59 9.72 -6.67 9.44
N ASN A 60 9.89 -7.06 8.17
CA ASN A 60 8.78 -7.47 7.31
C ASN A 60 7.66 -6.42 7.27
N GLU A 61 8.00 -5.16 7.53
CA GLU A 61 7.07 -4.05 7.63
C GLU A 61 6.95 -3.34 6.28
N PHE A 62 5.70 -3.16 5.89
CA PHE A 62 5.31 -2.51 4.66
C PHE A 62 4.40 -1.34 5.02
N ASP A 63 4.87 -0.13 4.77
CA ASP A 63 4.09 1.07 4.98
C ASP A 63 3.77 1.74 3.64
N LEU A 64 2.47 1.94 3.43
CA LEU A 64 1.95 2.71 2.31
C LEU A 64 1.30 3.98 2.86
N SER A 65 2.06 5.07 2.83
CA SER A 65 1.57 6.40 3.20
C SER A 65 1.20 7.17 1.93
N ILE A 66 -0.11 7.34 1.72
CA ILE A 66 -0.61 8.28 0.71
C ILE A 66 -0.58 9.65 1.36
N THR A 67 0.53 10.38 1.20
CA THR A 67 0.57 11.82 1.51
C THR A 67 -0.09 12.59 0.38
N GLY A 68 -1.37 12.31 0.16
CA GLY A 68 -2.22 13.17 -0.65
C GLY A 68 -2.58 14.36 0.24
N ASP A 69 -2.05 15.53 -0.08
CA ASP A 69 -2.70 16.77 0.34
C ASP A 69 -4.10 16.72 -0.28
N PHE A 70 -5.09 16.29 0.51
CA PHE A 70 -6.48 16.59 0.21
C PHE A 70 -6.65 18.08 0.48
N SER A 71 -6.07 18.92 -0.39
CA SER A 71 -6.64 20.22 -0.65
C SER A 71 -7.98 19.91 -1.34
N GLU A 72 -9.03 19.76 -0.53
CA GLU A 72 -10.39 20.11 -0.94
C GLU A 72 -10.30 21.57 -1.43
N ASP A 73 -10.07 21.73 -2.73
CA ASP A 73 -10.14 23.00 -3.43
C ASP A 73 -11.61 23.18 -3.86
N ASP A 74 -12.22 24.20 -3.23
CA ASP A 74 -13.52 24.88 -3.47
C ASP A 74 -14.83 24.21 -3.01
#